data_AF-A0A401Q5T0-F1
#
_entry.id   AF-A0A401Q5T0-F1
#
_cell.length_a   1.000
_cell.length_b   1.000
_cell.length_c   1.000
_cell.angle_alpha   90.00
_cell.angle_beta   90.00
_cell.angle_gamma   90.00
#
_symmetry.space_group_name_H-M   'P 1'
#
loop_
_entity.id
_entity.type
_entity.pdbx_description
1 polymer ?
#
loop_
_entity_poly.entity_id
_entity_poly.type
_entity_poly.pdbx_seq_one_letter_code
_entity_poly.pdbx_strand_id
1 'polypeptide(L)'
;PAPCAHSGHGRHCALNGTECRSGWPGPNSGITHFDNFGFAMLTVYQCITMEGWTDVLYWVNDAIGNEWPWIYFVSLILLGSFFVLNLVLGVLSGEFSREREKAKSRGDFQKFREKQLLDEDLKGYLNWITHAEDIDLDHINRGDGILASDESGSMASQELLEMEGMSLLSRIK
;
A
#
# COMPACT_ATOMS: atom_id res chain seq x y z
N PRO A 1 14.09 -8.45 -42.08
CA PRO A 1 14.13 -7.63 -43.32
C PRO A 1 14.11 -6.16 -42.91
N ALA A 2 14.87 -5.31 -43.60
CA ALA A 2 15.02 -3.90 -43.24
C ALA A 2 14.85 -3.00 -44.48
N PRO A 3 14.46 -1.73 -44.31
CA PRO A 3 14.40 -0.76 -45.39
C PRO A 3 15.73 -0.66 -46.13
N CYS A 4 15.68 -0.24 -47.39
CA CYS A 4 16.86 0.03 -48.18
C CYS A 4 16.59 1.20 -49.11
N ALA A 5 17.64 1.96 -49.45
CA ALA A 5 17.54 3.15 -50.27
C ALA A 5 18.21 2.94 -51.63
N HIS A 6 17.52 3.37 -52.69
CA HIS A 6 18.07 3.36 -54.05
C HIS A 6 19.11 4.48 -54.26
N SER A 7 18.96 5.61 -53.55
CA SER A 7 19.85 6.77 -53.58
C SER A 7 19.80 7.51 -52.24
N GLY A 8 20.85 8.25 -51.89
CA GLY A 8 20.94 9.03 -50.65
C GLY A 8 21.76 8.35 -49.54
N HIS A 9 21.54 8.75 -48.29
CA HIS A 9 22.29 8.28 -47.11
C HIS A 9 21.72 7.01 -46.46
N GLY A 10 20.65 6.43 -47.02
CA GLY A 10 20.07 5.18 -46.54
C GLY A 10 20.91 3.95 -46.90
N ARG A 11 20.54 2.80 -46.36
CA ARG A 11 21.27 1.54 -46.53
C ARG A 11 21.15 1.02 -47.97
N HIS A 12 22.28 0.81 -48.62
CA HIS A 12 22.35 0.13 -49.91
C HIS A 12 22.42 -1.40 -49.77
N CYS A 13 21.97 -2.11 -50.80
CA CYS A 13 22.09 -3.56 -50.84
C CYS A 13 23.55 -3.97 -51.05
N ALA A 14 24.12 -4.73 -50.10
CA ALA A 14 25.52 -5.16 -50.14
C ALA A 14 25.77 -6.42 -50.99
N LEU A 15 24.71 -7.14 -51.37
CA LEU A 15 24.81 -8.37 -52.16
C LEU A 15 24.89 -8.05 -53.65
N ASN A 16 25.90 -8.61 -54.32
CA ASN A 16 26.08 -8.44 -55.77
C ASN A 16 24.85 -8.93 -56.53
N GLY A 17 24.33 -8.08 -57.44
CA GLY A 17 23.15 -8.36 -58.24
C GLY A 17 21.80 -8.15 -57.53
N THR A 18 21.80 -7.62 -56.30
CA THR A 18 20.55 -7.23 -55.62
C THR A 18 20.24 -5.74 -55.81
N GLU A 19 18.97 -5.42 -56.01
CA GLU A 19 18.49 -4.07 -56.26
C GLU A 19 17.37 -3.73 -55.27
N CYS A 20 17.38 -2.51 -54.72
CA CYS A 20 16.26 -2.01 -53.93
C CYS A 20 15.04 -1.78 -54.82
N ARG A 21 13.94 -2.45 -54.50
CA ARG A 21 12.64 -2.27 -55.17
C ARG A 21 11.59 -1.77 -54.19
N SER A 22 10.65 -0.98 -54.71
CA SER A 22 9.43 -0.62 -53.99
C SER A 22 8.46 -1.80 -53.93
N GLY A 23 7.52 -1.77 -52.98
CA GLY A 23 6.48 -2.79 -52.81
C GLY A 23 6.64 -3.71 -51.60
N TRP A 24 7.65 -3.49 -50.75
CA TRP A 24 7.70 -4.13 -49.44
C TRP A 24 6.69 -3.44 -48.49
N PRO A 25 5.79 -4.18 -47.82
CA PRO A 25 4.81 -3.59 -46.89
C PRO A 25 5.44 -2.89 -45.68
N GLY A 26 6.71 -3.16 -45.39
CA GLY A 26 7.44 -2.54 -44.28
C GLY A 26 7.77 -3.52 -43.15
N PRO A 27 8.47 -3.04 -42.09
CA PRO A 27 8.85 -3.89 -40.97
C PRO A 27 7.63 -4.41 -40.21
N ASN A 28 7.78 -5.54 -39.52
CA ASN A 28 6.69 -6.24 -38.82
C ASN A 28 5.44 -6.44 -39.68
N SER A 29 5.61 -6.88 -40.93
CA SER A 29 4.50 -7.08 -41.89
C SER A 29 3.70 -5.81 -42.20
N GLY A 30 4.34 -4.65 -42.13
CA GLY A 30 3.71 -3.34 -42.38
C GLY A 30 2.99 -2.73 -41.18
N ILE A 31 3.26 -3.21 -39.97
CA ILE A 31 2.66 -2.64 -38.74
C ILE A 31 3.42 -1.39 -38.29
N THR A 32 4.76 -1.44 -38.30
CA THR A 32 5.61 -0.36 -37.76
C THR A 32 6.06 0.57 -38.88
N HIS A 33 5.25 1.60 -39.14
CA HIS A 33 5.47 2.63 -40.16
C HIS A 33 4.84 3.97 -39.74
N PHE A 34 5.22 5.05 -40.41
CA PHE A 34 4.80 6.43 -40.08
C PHE A 34 3.87 7.06 -41.13
N ASP A 35 3.33 6.29 -42.09
CA ASP A 35 2.52 6.82 -43.20
C ASP A 35 1.10 7.26 -42.77
N ASN A 36 0.58 6.66 -41.69
CA ASN A 36 -0.77 6.94 -41.17
C ASN A 36 -0.71 7.34 -39.71
N PHE A 37 -1.60 8.26 -39.29
CA PHE A 37 -1.64 8.73 -37.91
C PHE A 37 -1.83 7.60 -36.88
N GLY A 38 -2.71 6.63 -37.15
CA GLY A 38 -2.96 5.51 -36.24
C GLY A 38 -1.75 4.61 -36.04
N PHE A 39 -1.10 4.17 -37.12
CA PHE A 39 0.10 3.33 -37.06
C PHE A 39 1.32 4.09 -36.52
N ALA A 40 1.43 5.39 -36.82
CA ALA A 40 2.44 6.25 -36.23
C ALA A 40 2.27 6.33 -34.70
N MET A 41 1.05 6.53 -34.20
CA MET A 41 0.78 6.51 -32.76
C MET A 41 1.13 5.16 -32.13
N LEU A 42 0.79 4.05 -32.77
CA LEU A 42 1.14 2.71 -32.28
C LEU A 42 2.66 2.52 -32.18
N THR A 43 3.39 2.93 -33.22
CA THR A 43 4.85 2.84 -33.27
C THR A 43 5.48 3.73 -32.19
N VAL A 44 4.98 4.96 -32.01
CA VAL A 44 5.42 5.86 -30.93
C VAL A 44 5.14 5.27 -29.56
N TYR A 45 3.96 4.68 -29.35
CA TYR A 45 3.61 4.01 -28.10
C TYR A 45 4.60 2.87 -27.79
N GLN A 46 4.89 2.01 -28.77
CA GLN A 46 5.90 0.95 -28.65
C GLN A 46 7.28 1.53 -28.29
N CYS A 47 7.69 2.63 -28.92
CA CYS A 47 8.95 3.27 -28.57
C CYS A 47 8.95 3.78 -27.12
N ILE A 48 7.87 4.42 -26.66
CA ILE A 48 7.75 4.95 -25.30
C ILE A 48 7.83 3.84 -24.25
N THR A 49 7.37 2.62 -24.54
CA THR A 49 7.49 1.48 -23.62
C THR A 49 8.92 0.93 -23.51
N MET A 50 9.90 1.52 -24.20
CA MET A 50 11.30 1.11 -24.22
C MET A 50 11.51 -0.33 -24.75
N GLU A 51 10.56 -0.85 -25.53
CA GLU A 51 10.61 -2.20 -26.11
C GLU A 51 10.68 -2.07 -27.63
N GLY A 52 11.65 -2.74 -28.28
CA GLY A 52 11.82 -2.68 -29.74
C GLY A 52 12.13 -1.30 -30.33
N TRP A 53 12.36 -0.26 -29.50
CA TRP A 53 12.56 1.11 -29.98
C TRP A 53 13.85 1.29 -30.80
N THR A 54 14.90 0.54 -30.47
CA THR A 54 16.15 0.52 -31.22
C THR A 54 15.97 -0.07 -32.61
N ASP A 55 15.10 -1.07 -32.75
CA ASP A 55 14.82 -1.69 -34.05
C ASP A 55 14.10 -0.70 -34.97
N VAL A 56 13.14 0.05 -34.43
CA VAL A 56 12.47 1.14 -35.15
C VAL A 56 13.47 2.22 -35.56
N LEU A 57 14.36 2.64 -34.65
CA LEU A 57 15.43 3.59 -34.97
C LEU A 57 16.32 3.07 -36.11
N TYR A 58 16.73 1.80 -36.06
CA TYR A 58 17.58 1.23 -37.10
C TYR A 58 16.87 1.12 -38.44
N TRP A 59 15.57 0.80 -38.47
CA TRP A 59 14.80 0.83 -39.72
C TRP A 59 14.74 2.23 -40.32
N VAL A 60 14.56 3.26 -39.49
CA VAL A 60 14.58 4.65 -39.96
C VAL A 60 15.98 5.03 -40.47
N ASN A 61 17.05 4.66 -39.75
CA ASN A 61 18.42 4.90 -40.20
C ASN A 61 18.71 4.21 -41.55
N ASP A 62 18.25 2.98 -41.73
CA ASP A 62 18.39 2.25 -42.98
C ASP A 62 17.58 2.86 -44.13
N ALA A 63 16.50 3.59 -43.84
CA ALA A 63 15.68 4.25 -44.85
C ALA A 63 16.24 5.61 -45.27
N ILE A 64 16.63 6.47 -44.31
CA ILE A 64 16.95 7.88 -44.56
C ILE A 64 18.38 8.31 -44.16
N GLY A 65 19.14 7.43 -43.50
CA GLY A 65 20.49 7.72 -42.97
C GLY A 65 20.50 8.02 -41.46
N ASN A 66 21.68 7.96 -40.84
CA ASN A 66 21.81 7.98 -39.36
C ASN A 66 21.94 9.39 -38.73
N GLU A 67 22.07 10.45 -39.53
CA GLU A 67 22.58 11.75 -39.04
C GLU A 67 21.58 12.51 -38.15
N TRP A 68 20.28 12.36 -38.43
CA TRP A 68 19.20 13.14 -37.83
C TRP A 68 18.21 12.35 -36.96
N PRO A 69 17.87 11.06 -37.27
CA PRO A 69 16.83 10.33 -36.54
C PRO A 69 17.09 10.17 -35.05
N TRP A 70 18.36 10.08 -34.65
CA TRP A 70 18.72 9.90 -33.24
C TRP A 70 18.21 11.02 -32.34
N ILE A 71 18.12 12.27 -32.82
CA ILE A 71 17.64 13.41 -32.03
C ILE A 71 16.16 13.20 -31.66
N TYR A 72 15.36 12.76 -32.63
CA TYR A 72 13.94 12.47 -32.43
C TYR A 72 13.76 11.31 -31.44
N PHE A 73 14.39 10.16 -31.69
CA PHE A 73 14.18 8.97 -30.85
C PHE A 73 14.76 9.14 -29.45
N VAL A 74 15.94 9.74 -29.28
CA VAL A 74 16.53 9.95 -27.95
C VAL A 74 15.69 10.93 -27.13
N SER A 75 15.24 12.04 -27.72
CA SER A 75 14.35 12.98 -27.02
C SER A 75 12.98 12.36 -26.69
N LEU A 76 12.43 11.53 -27.58
CA LEU A 76 11.19 10.79 -27.35
C LEU A 76 11.30 9.83 -26.16
N ILE A 77 12.40 9.09 -26.03
CA ILE A 77 12.62 8.18 -24.90
C ILE A 77 12.85 8.96 -23.61
N LEU A 78 13.67 10.00 -23.64
CA LEU A 78 13.99 10.79 -22.45
C LEU A 78 12.76 11.53 -21.90
N LEU A 79 11.97 12.16 -22.77
CA LEU A 79 10.80 12.93 -22.33
C LEU A 79 9.57 12.05 -22.21
N GLY A 80 9.28 11.25 -23.22
CA GLY A 80 8.07 10.42 -23.28
C GLY A 80 8.07 9.28 -22.27
N SER A 81 9.12 8.45 -22.26
CA SER A 81 9.17 7.30 -21.35
C SER A 81 9.32 7.73 -19.89
N PHE A 82 10.16 8.73 -19.59
CA PHE A 82 10.28 9.25 -18.23
C PHE A 82 8.96 9.85 -17.74
N PHE A 83 8.25 10.59 -18.59
CA PHE A 83 6.94 11.14 -18.24
C PHE A 83 5.92 10.04 -17.93
N VAL A 84 5.78 9.04 -18.81
CA VAL A 84 4.82 7.95 -18.61
C VAL A 84 5.16 7.10 -17.40
N LEU A 85 6.44 6.74 -17.20
CA LEU A 85 6.89 5.97 -16.04
C LEU A 85 6.62 6.72 -14.73
N ASN A 86 6.96 8.01 -14.66
CA ASN A 86 6.70 8.80 -13.46
C ASN A 86 5.22 9.01 -13.19
N LEU A 87 4.40 9.15 -14.23
CA LEU A 87 2.94 9.24 -14.08
C LEU A 87 2.40 7.95 -13.49
N VAL A 88 2.78 6.80 -14.04
CA VAL A 88 2.34 5.48 -13.54
C VAL A 88 2.80 5.25 -12.10
N LEU A 89 4.07 5.52 -11.80
CA LEU A 89 4.60 5.42 -10.44
C LEU A 89 3.90 6.39 -9.48
N GLY A 90 3.62 7.61 -9.92
CA GLY A 90 2.90 8.61 -9.13
C GLY A 90 1.48 8.16 -8.78
N VAL A 91 0.73 7.62 -9.76
CA VAL A 91 -0.62 7.09 -9.55
C VAL A 91 -0.61 5.89 -8.62
N LEU A 92 0.29 4.92 -8.85
CA LEU A 92 0.42 3.74 -7.99
C LEU A 92 0.82 4.11 -6.56
N SER A 93 1.76 5.04 -6.42
CA SER A 93 2.18 5.57 -5.12
C SER A 93 1.04 6.28 -4.39
N GLY A 94 0.25 7.08 -5.09
CA GLY A 94 -0.93 7.76 -4.54
C GLY A 94 -2.00 6.77 -4.08
N GLU A 95 -2.30 5.77 -4.90
CA GLU A 95 -3.27 4.72 -4.57
C GLU A 95 -2.83 3.88 -3.36
N PHE A 96 -1.58 3.41 -3.33
CA PHE A 96 -1.04 2.67 -2.19
C PHE A 96 -0.96 3.51 -0.92
N SER A 97 -0.65 4.81 -1.04
CA SER A 97 -0.63 5.72 0.11
C SER A 97 -2.04 5.85 0.70
N ARG A 98 -3.07 6.01 -0.15
CA ARG A 98 -4.47 6.09 0.25
C ARG A 98 -4.96 4.80 0.92
N GLU A 99 -4.61 3.64 0.37
CA GLU A 99 -4.96 2.35 0.98
C GLU A 99 -4.27 2.16 2.34
N ARG A 100 -2.97 2.48 2.42
CA ARG A 100 -2.20 2.40 3.66
C ARG A 100 -2.72 3.37 4.73
N GLU A 101 -3.13 4.57 4.35
CA GLU A 101 -3.69 5.57 5.27
C GLU A 101 -5.00 5.09 5.91
N LYS A 102 -5.87 4.43 5.12
CA LYS A 102 -7.10 3.80 5.64
C LYS A 102 -6.80 2.64 6.61
N ALA A 103 -5.77 1.85 6.35
CA ALA A 103 -5.35 0.79 7.26
C ALA A 103 -4.76 1.36 8.56
N LYS A 104 -3.94 2.42 8.45
CA LYS A 104 -3.32 3.09 9.59
C LYS A 104 -4.36 3.76 10.50
N SER A 105 -5.33 4.48 9.94
CA SER A 105 -6.38 5.14 10.73
C SER A 105 -7.25 4.16 11.53
N ARG A 106 -7.51 2.96 10.98
CA ARG A 106 -8.18 1.88 11.71
C ARG A 106 -7.35 1.37 12.88
N GLY A 107 -6.03 1.18 12.69
CA GLY A 107 -5.12 0.76 13.76
C GLY A 107 -4.93 1.82 14.85
N ASP A 108 -4.81 3.08 14.47
CA ASP A 108 -4.62 4.20 15.40
C ASP A 108 -5.85 4.39 16.32
N PHE A 109 -7.06 4.21 15.79
CA PHE A 109 -8.28 4.26 16.60
C PHE A 109 -8.36 3.14 17.65
N GLN A 110 -7.94 1.93 17.27
CA GLN A 110 -7.91 0.78 18.18
C GLN A 110 -6.89 0.99 19.30
N LYS A 111 -5.70 1.49 18.95
CA LYS A 111 -4.65 1.85 19.90
C LYS A 111 -5.08 2.96 20.87
N PHE A 112 -5.86 3.94 20.38
CA PHE A 112 -6.39 5.00 21.23
C PHE A 112 -7.39 4.46 22.27
N ARG A 113 -8.28 3.53 21.86
CA ARG A 113 -9.23 2.87 22.76
C ARG A 113 -8.53 2.07 23.84
N GLU A 114 -7.54 1.27 23.46
CA GLU A 114 -6.76 0.45 24.40
C GLU A 114 -6.05 1.33 25.45
N LYS A 115 -5.49 2.47 25.03
CA LYS A 115 -4.85 3.41 25.95
C LYS A 115 -5.84 4.05 26.94
N GLN A 116 -7.07 4.35 26.52
CA GLN A 116 -8.07 4.92 27.43
C GLN A 116 -8.55 3.91 28.48
N LEU A 117 -8.79 2.66 28.08
CA LEU A 117 -9.12 1.58 29.01
C LEU A 117 -8.02 1.40 30.07
N LEU A 118 -6.75 1.39 29.64
CA LEU A 118 -5.62 1.23 30.56
C LEU A 118 -5.52 2.37 31.59
N ASP A 119 -5.84 3.61 31.17
CA ASP A 119 -5.83 4.79 32.04
C ASP A 119 -7.00 4.79 33.04
N GLU A 120 -8.17 4.32 32.61
CA GLU A 120 -9.35 4.13 33.47
C GLU A 120 -9.10 3.05 34.53
N ASP A 121 -8.60 1.87 34.12
CA ASP A 121 -8.26 0.77 35.03
C ASP A 121 -7.20 1.21 36.05
N LEU A 122 -6.16 1.92 35.62
CA LEU A 122 -5.10 2.42 36.49
C LEU A 122 -5.65 3.38 37.57
N LYS A 123 -6.54 4.30 37.20
CA LYS A 123 -7.19 5.22 38.14
C LYS A 123 -8.11 4.49 39.10
N GLY A 124 -8.82 3.47 38.60
CA GLY A 124 -9.59 2.55 39.43
C GLY A 124 -8.71 1.96 40.52
N TYR A 125 -7.65 1.25 40.14
CA TYR A 125 -6.72 0.62 41.10
C TYR A 125 -6.16 1.62 42.11
N LEU A 126 -5.79 2.84 41.69
CA LEU A 126 -5.29 3.88 42.61
C LEU A 126 -6.35 4.28 43.64
N ASN A 127 -7.60 4.49 43.23
CA ASN A 127 -8.69 4.88 44.13
C ASN A 127 -8.93 3.83 45.21
N TRP A 128 -9.01 2.55 44.82
CA TRP A 128 -9.20 1.44 45.76
C TRP A 128 -8.06 1.37 46.79
N ILE A 129 -6.81 1.61 46.37
CA ILE A 129 -5.64 1.65 47.28
C ILE A 129 -5.76 2.82 48.26
N THR A 130 -6.03 4.03 47.78
CA THR A 130 -6.16 5.22 48.64
C THR A 130 -7.30 5.07 49.64
N HIS A 131 -8.43 4.49 49.23
CA HIS A 131 -9.53 4.20 50.16
C HIS A 131 -9.11 3.23 51.27
N ALA A 132 -8.32 2.20 50.95
CA ALA A 132 -7.83 1.26 51.94
C ALA A 132 -6.87 1.93 52.94
N GLU A 133 -6.01 2.85 52.49
CA GLU A 133 -5.13 3.64 53.37
C GLU A 133 -5.91 4.59 54.30
N ASP A 134 -6.99 5.22 53.82
CA ASP A 134 -7.83 6.12 54.63
C ASP A 134 -8.65 5.35 55.70
N ILE A 135 -9.07 4.12 55.40
CA ILE A 135 -9.80 3.25 56.35
C ILE A 135 -8.95 2.89 57.58
N ASP A 136 -7.63 2.81 57.43
CA ASP A 136 -6.71 2.57 58.56
C ASP A 136 -6.55 3.82 59.47
N LEU A 137 -6.70 5.04 58.96
CA LEU A 137 -6.57 6.27 59.75
C LEU A 137 -7.81 6.58 60.60
N ASP A 138 -9.01 6.30 60.10
CA ASP A 138 -10.25 6.47 60.87
C ASP A 138 -10.36 5.46 62.02
N HIS A 139 -9.78 4.27 61.86
CA HIS A 139 -9.67 3.28 62.93
C HIS A 139 -8.66 3.67 64.01
N ILE A 140 -7.62 4.44 63.66
CA ILE A 140 -6.61 4.97 64.60
C ILE A 140 -7.12 6.25 65.31
N ASN A 141 -7.90 7.11 64.64
CA ASN A 141 -8.39 8.37 65.21
C ASN A 141 -9.67 8.21 66.06
N ARG A 142 -10.42 7.10 65.91
CA ARG A 142 -11.56 6.76 66.78
C ARG A 142 -11.19 6.23 68.15
N GLY A 143 -9.90 6.01 68.43
CA GLY A 143 -9.46 5.73 69.79
C GLY A 143 -10.09 4.47 70.40
N ASP A 144 -10.07 3.35 69.68
CA ASP A 144 -10.39 2.06 70.31
C ASP A 144 -9.10 1.44 70.85
N GLY A 145 -8.67 1.97 71.99
CA GLY A 145 -7.85 1.21 72.93
C GLY A 145 -8.69 0.10 73.54
N ILE A 146 -8.31 -1.15 73.25
CA ILE A 146 -8.39 -2.35 74.10
C ILE A 146 -9.62 -2.50 75.03
N LEU A 147 -10.35 -3.61 74.83
CA LEU A 147 -11.30 -4.32 75.73
C LEU A 147 -12.73 -3.74 75.89
N ALA A 148 -13.67 -4.28 75.11
CA ALA A 148 -14.97 -4.75 75.62
C ALA A 148 -15.67 -5.64 74.57
N SER A 149 -15.87 -6.91 74.95
CA SER A 149 -16.99 -7.80 74.60
C SER A 149 -18.07 -7.30 73.62
N ASP A 150 -18.31 -8.05 72.54
CA ASP A 150 -19.63 -8.67 72.37
C ASP A 150 -19.65 -9.81 71.34
N GLU A 151 -20.25 -10.92 71.78
CA GLU A 151 -20.27 -12.24 71.17
C GLU A 151 -21.54 -12.44 70.29
N SER A 152 -21.92 -11.44 69.49
CA SER A 152 -23.25 -11.41 68.83
C SER A 152 -23.24 -11.39 67.29
N GLY A 153 -22.09 -11.57 66.64
CA GLY A 153 -21.97 -11.60 65.16
C GLY A 153 -21.98 -12.99 64.51
N SER A 154 -21.87 -14.07 65.30
CA SER A 154 -21.75 -15.43 64.76
C SER A 154 -23.10 -16.03 64.34
N MET A 155 -24.18 -15.71 65.06
CA MET A 155 -25.51 -16.29 64.83
C MET A 155 -26.13 -15.87 63.48
N ALA A 156 -25.97 -14.61 63.07
CA ALA A 156 -26.54 -14.09 61.83
C ALA A 156 -25.88 -14.69 60.58
N SER A 157 -24.58 -15.01 60.68
CA SER A 157 -23.81 -15.65 59.61
C SER A 157 -24.26 -17.09 59.35
N GLN A 158 -24.72 -17.80 60.39
CA GLN A 158 -25.17 -19.19 60.30
C GLN A 158 -26.58 -19.33 59.71
N GLU A 159 -27.52 -18.44 60.06
CA GLU A 159 -28.88 -18.48 59.50
C GLU A 159 -28.94 -18.15 58.00
N LEU A 160 -28.02 -17.29 57.51
CA LEU A 160 -27.99 -16.86 56.12
C LEU A 160 -27.46 -17.96 55.17
N LEU A 161 -26.56 -18.83 55.67
CA LEU A 161 -26.04 -19.99 54.95
C LEU A 161 -27.06 -21.15 54.85
N GLU A 162 -27.94 -21.32 55.83
CA GLU A 162 -29.02 -22.32 55.76
C GLU A 162 -30.14 -21.94 54.77
N MET A 163 -30.42 -20.64 54.60
CA MET A 163 -31.42 -20.17 53.62
C MET A 163 -30.96 -20.33 52.16
N GLU A 164 -29.67 -20.11 51.86
CA GLU A 164 -29.13 -20.33 50.50
C GLU A 164 -29.00 -21.82 50.17
N GLY A 165 -28.71 -22.67 51.17
CA GLY A 165 -28.62 -24.13 51.00
C GLY A 165 -29.94 -24.78 50.59
N MET A 166 -31.08 -24.34 51.14
CA MET A 166 -32.41 -24.84 50.75
C MET A 166 -32.87 -24.32 49.38
N SER A 167 -32.47 -23.11 48.99
CA SER A 167 -32.75 -22.53 47.66
C SER A 167 -32.11 -23.34 46.53
N LEU A 168 -30.84 -23.73 46.70
CA LEU A 168 -30.10 -24.53 45.71
C LEU A 168 -30.68 -25.93 45.48
N LEU A 169 -31.22 -26.59 46.52
CA LEU A 169 -31.84 -27.92 46.40
C LEU A 169 -33.19 -27.91 45.65
N SER A 170 -33.90 -26.77 45.65
CA SER A 170 -35.15 -26.60 44.87
C SER A 170 -34.94 -26.37 43.38
N ARG A 171 -33.71 -26.07 42.95
CA ARG A 171 -33.37 -25.80 41.53
C ARG A 171 -32.80 -27.02 40.79
N ILE A 172 -32.53 -28.13 41.49
CA ILE A 172 -31.90 -29.34 40.91
C ILE A 172 -32.89 -30.52 40.78
N LYS A 173 -34.16 -30.34 41.18
CA LYS A 173 -35.24 -31.32 40.96
C LYS A 173 -36.27 -30.75 40.00
#